data_AF-W7X7N0-F1
#
_entry.id   AF-W7X7N0-F1
#
_cell.length_a   1.000
_cell.length_b   1.000
_cell.length_c   1.000
_cell.angle_alpha   90.00
_cell.angle_beta   90.00
_cell.angle_gamma   90.00
#
_symmetry.space_group_name_H-M   'P 1'
#
loop_
_entity.id
_entity.type
_entity.pdbx_description
1 polymer ?
#
loop_
_entity_poly.entity_id
_entity_poly.type
_entity_poly.pdbx_seq_one_letter_code
_entity_poly.pdbx_strand_id
1 'polypeptide(L)'
;MSFFSQLNKKLDEGWKLTDSNCPICNFSIIYNPKDKSLFCIKCDKPCKIEADIIFNQEEQSNSKKQEQVGNTKKQQDDSESDFDEYEFKWNMNKNAPTSRTDEISKLLSQKLLQGYAMLQECCAVCLAPIMKSKKGEYTCVGCKWVKTKKEFDDIVSTQLDGVQQQEKPKQQVSQQQQSKPQEVKQQVPIVEKEKVELKPQVQSQQPIQDSGEKQKFYSTLQRILNKTADFYEKQIDLYTQQGQIAVVDNIIKTSLKELIEAQKKLEQQ
;
A
#
# COMPACT_ATOMS: atom_id res chain seq x y z
N MET A 1 -17.16 14.94 14.40
CA MET A 1 -18.04 13.78 14.17
C MET A 1 -17.19 12.62 13.69
N SER A 2 -17.58 11.37 13.95
CA SER A 2 -16.84 10.22 13.41
C SER A 2 -17.01 10.16 11.89
N PHE A 3 -15.99 9.63 11.20
CA PHE A 3 -16.00 9.42 9.75
C PHE A 3 -17.26 8.68 9.28
N PHE A 4 -17.64 7.61 9.99
CA PHE A 4 -18.80 6.79 9.66
C PHE A 4 -20.12 7.56 9.78
N SER A 5 -20.25 8.47 10.75
CA SER A 5 -21.46 9.30 10.89
C SER A 5 -21.64 10.24 9.71
N GLN A 6 -20.55 10.82 9.18
CA GLN A 6 -20.62 11.69 8.01
C GLN A 6 -20.92 10.90 6.72
N LEU A 7 -20.31 9.73 6.56
CA LEU A 7 -20.58 8.83 5.44
C LEU A 7 -22.07 8.45 5.41
N ASN A 8 -22.59 7.92 6.53
CA ASN A 8 -23.99 7.47 6.59
C ASN A 8 -24.97 8.61 6.32
N LYS A 9 -24.73 9.80 6.89
CA LYS A 9 -25.55 10.98 6.62
C LYS A 9 -25.60 11.33 5.12
N LYS A 10 -24.48 11.22 4.41
CA LYS A 10 -24.43 11.48 2.96
C LYS A 10 -25.15 10.40 2.15
N LEU A 11 -25.02 9.13 2.54
CA LEU A 11 -25.77 8.05 1.90
C LEU A 11 -27.29 8.25 2.09
N ASP A 12 -27.74 8.67 3.28
CA ASP A 12 -29.14 9.00 3.57
C ASP A 12 -29.64 10.20 2.74
N GLU A 13 -28.76 11.17 2.42
CA GLU A 13 -29.05 12.29 1.52
C GLU A 13 -29.16 11.87 0.03
N GLY A 14 -28.87 10.60 -0.29
CA GLY A 14 -28.94 10.03 -1.64
C GLY A 14 -27.61 10.06 -2.41
N TRP A 15 -26.48 10.25 -1.72
CA TRP A 15 -25.16 10.12 -2.35
C TRP A 15 -24.83 8.64 -2.62
N LYS A 16 -24.08 8.37 -3.69
CA LYS A 16 -23.63 7.03 -4.09
C LYS A 16 -22.12 6.88 -3.82
N LEU A 17 -21.67 5.70 -3.40
CA LEU A 17 -20.24 5.37 -3.37
C LEU A 17 -19.71 5.25 -4.81
N THR A 18 -18.47 5.68 -5.04
CA THR A 18 -17.77 5.48 -6.31
C THR A 18 -16.53 4.63 -6.12
N ASP A 19 -16.06 4.02 -7.20
CA ASP A 19 -14.80 3.26 -7.24
C ASP A 19 -13.56 4.16 -7.35
N SER A 20 -13.75 5.49 -7.33
CA SER A 20 -12.67 6.47 -7.46
C SER A 20 -12.16 6.95 -6.10
N ASN A 21 -10.86 7.25 -6.05
CA ASN A 21 -10.17 7.68 -4.83
C ASN A 21 -9.77 9.16 -4.87
N CYS A 22 -9.81 9.81 -3.71
CA CYS A 22 -9.41 11.20 -3.55
C CYS A 22 -7.92 11.40 -3.85
N PRO A 23 -7.52 12.35 -4.73
CA PRO A 23 -6.11 12.56 -5.06
C PRO A 23 -5.28 13.08 -3.88
N ILE A 24 -5.92 13.63 -2.84
CA ILE A 24 -5.23 14.20 -1.67
C ILE A 24 -4.97 13.13 -0.61
N CYS A 25 -5.97 12.31 -0.27
CA CYS A 25 -5.89 11.37 0.84
C CYS A 25 -6.04 9.89 0.44
N ASN A 26 -6.20 9.61 -0.86
CA ASN A 26 -6.42 8.29 -1.45
C ASN A 26 -7.60 7.50 -0.86
N PHE A 27 -8.60 8.20 -0.33
CA PHE A 27 -9.80 7.61 0.26
C PHE A 27 -10.96 7.61 -0.74
N SER A 28 -11.88 6.65 -0.65
CA SER A 28 -13.04 6.53 -1.55
C SER A 28 -13.89 7.81 -1.56
N ILE A 29 -14.32 8.19 -2.76
CA ILE A 29 -15.14 9.38 -3.02
C ILE A 29 -16.61 8.97 -3.14
N ILE A 30 -17.50 9.86 -2.70
CA ILE A 30 -18.95 9.74 -2.93
C ILE A 30 -19.40 10.72 -4.02
N TYR A 31 -20.42 10.33 -4.77
CA TYR A 31 -21.02 11.06 -5.87
C TYR A 31 -22.45 11.47 -5.54
N ASN A 32 -22.82 12.71 -5.80
CA ASN A 32 -24.20 13.17 -5.67
C ASN A 32 -24.88 13.22 -7.04
N PRO A 33 -25.94 12.42 -7.27
CA PRO A 33 -26.63 12.39 -8.56
C PRO A 33 -27.38 13.68 -8.88
N LYS A 34 -27.73 14.51 -7.89
CA LYS A 34 -28.51 15.73 -8.10
C LYS A 34 -27.69 16.87 -8.71
N ASP A 35 -26.47 17.06 -8.24
CA ASP A 35 -25.58 18.15 -8.65
C ASP A 35 -24.40 17.67 -9.51
N LYS A 36 -24.30 16.34 -9.73
CA LYS A 36 -23.18 15.67 -10.39
C LYS A 36 -21.82 15.97 -9.75
N SER A 37 -21.78 16.23 -8.45
CA SER A 37 -20.56 16.56 -7.72
C SER A 37 -19.94 15.34 -7.06
N LEU A 38 -18.62 15.40 -6.86
CA LEU A 38 -17.82 14.40 -6.17
C LEU A 38 -17.30 15.00 -4.86
N PHE A 39 -17.36 14.23 -3.77
CA PHE A 39 -16.99 14.69 -2.44
C PHE A 39 -16.17 13.65 -1.67
N CYS A 40 -15.08 14.09 -1.04
CA CYS A 40 -14.29 13.22 -0.18
C CYS A 40 -14.68 13.42 1.30
N ILE A 41 -15.20 12.37 1.93
CA ILE A 41 -15.63 12.41 3.34
C ILE A 41 -14.45 12.65 4.29
N LYS A 42 -13.28 12.09 3.98
CA LYS A 42 -12.10 12.24 4.84
C LYS A 42 -11.50 13.65 4.79
N CYS A 43 -11.52 14.29 3.63
CA CYS A 43 -11.00 15.65 3.46
C CYS A 43 -12.05 16.74 3.73
N ASP A 44 -13.33 16.37 3.80
CA ASP A 44 -14.47 17.29 3.87
C ASP A 44 -14.44 18.35 2.76
N LYS A 45 -14.04 17.93 1.55
CA LYS A 45 -13.81 18.82 0.39
C LYS A 45 -14.37 18.21 -0.90
N PRO A 46 -14.91 19.05 -1.81
CA PRO A 46 -15.28 18.61 -3.15
C PRO A 46 -14.04 18.20 -3.95
N CYS A 47 -14.16 17.11 -4.72
CA CYS A 47 -13.11 16.62 -5.61
C CYS A 47 -13.44 17.00 -7.05
N LYS A 48 -12.47 17.59 -7.76
CA LYS A 48 -12.56 17.82 -9.20
C LYS A 48 -11.86 16.66 -9.89
N ILE A 49 -12.61 15.64 -10.25
CA ILE A 49 -12.14 14.60 -11.17
C ILE A 49 -12.83 14.89 -12.50
N GLU A 50 -12.07 14.90 -13.59
CA GLU A 50 -12.61 15.07 -14.93
C GLU A 50 -13.63 13.96 -15.18
N ALA A 51 -14.90 14.36 -15.33
CA ALA A 51 -16.08 13.53 -15.10
C ALA A 51 -16.35 12.47 -16.18
N ASP A 52 -15.48 12.36 -17.19
CA ASP A 52 -15.71 11.53 -18.37
C ASP A 52 -15.62 10.03 -18.09
N ILE A 53 -15.12 9.62 -16.92
CA ILE A 53 -14.83 8.21 -16.60
C ILE A 53 -16.03 7.47 -15.97
N ILE A 54 -17.00 8.17 -15.36
CA ILE A 54 -17.95 7.52 -14.43
C ILE A 54 -19.34 7.24 -15.05
N PHE A 55 -19.75 7.93 -16.12
CA PHE A 55 -21.16 7.92 -16.56
C PHE A 55 -21.57 6.81 -17.54
N ASN A 56 -20.67 5.91 -17.95
CA ASN A 56 -20.99 4.96 -19.03
C ASN A 56 -21.79 3.70 -18.63
N GLN A 57 -22.13 3.49 -17.35
CA GLN A 57 -22.76 2.21 -16.93
C GLN A 57 -24.28 2.22 -16.75
N GLU A 58 -24.96 3.36 -16.58
CA GLU A 58 -26.42 3.37 -16.27
C GLU A 58 -27.34 3.50 -17.49
N GLU A 59 -26.87 3.97 -18.67
CA GLU A 59 -27.77 4.17 -19.83
C GLU A 59 -27.97 2.93 -20.73
N GLN A 60 -27.14 1.89 -20.61
CA GLN A 60 -27.28 0.71 -21.48
C GLN A 60 -28.23 -0.37 -20.94
N SER A 61 -28.70 -0.27 -19.69
CA SER A 61 -29.53 -1.31 -19.07
C SER A 61 -31.05 -1.03 -19.11
N ASN A 62 -31.51 0.11 -19.60
CA ASN A 62 -32.93 0.50 -19.53
C ASN A 62 -33.69 0.60 -20.87
N SER A 63 -33.07 0.24 -22.01
CA SER A 63 -33.66 0.44 -23.35
C SER A 63 -34.25 -0.80 -24.02
N LYS A 64 -34.52 -1.90 -23.29
CA LYS A 64 -35.04 -3.16 -23.90
C LYS A 64 -36.31 -3.76 -23.31
N LYS A 65 -37.10 -3.03 -22.53
CA LYS A 65 -38.32 -3.58 -21.91
C LYS A 65 -39.58 -2.72 -22.08
N GLN A 66 -39.92 -2.36 -23.31
CA GLN A 66 -41.31 -2.01 -23.66
C GLN A 66 -41.63 -2.51 -25.08
N GLU A 67 -42.25 -3.69 -25.14
CA GLU A 67 -43.36 -4.08 -26.03
C GLU A 67 -43.39 -5.60 -26.14
N GLN A 68 -44.31 -6.22 -25.40
CA GLN A 68 -45.28 -7.18 -25.94
C GLN A 68 -46.21 -7.63 -24.82
N VAL A 69 -47.36 -6.96 -24.78
CA VAL A 69 -48.59 -7.42 -24.11
C VAL A 69 -49.22 -8.46 -25.04
N GLY A 70 -49.42 -9.68 -24.57
CA GLY A 70 -50.04 -10.72 -25.38
C GLY A 70 -50.15 -12.09 -24.70
N ASN A 71 -50.97 -12.16 -23.65
CA ASN A 71 -51.97 -13.21 -23.41
C ASN A 71 -51.58 -14.69 -23.68
N THR A 72 -51.46 -15.55 -22.66
CA THR A 72 -52.06 -16.91 -22.62
C THR A 72 -52.06 -17.47 -21.19
N LYS A 73 -53.13 -18.21 -20.88
CA LYS A 73 -53.58 -18.79 -19.61
C LYS A 73 -52.61 -19.81 -18.97
N LYS A 74 -52.57 -19.75 -17.64
CA LYS A 74 -52.72 -20.83 -16.65
C LYS A 74 -52.59 -22.29 -17.16
N GLN A 75 -51.59 -23.01 -16.66
CA GLN A 75 -51.74 -24.38 -16.16
C GLN A 75 -50.63 -24.69 -15.15
N GLN A 76 -51.07 -25.16 -13.99
CA GLN A 76 -50.23 -25.81 -12.98
C GLN A 76 -49.94 -27.22 -13.50
N ASP A 77 -48.68 -27.61 -13.47
CA ASP A 77 -48.29 -29.02 -13.40
C ASP A 77 -47.03 -29.13 -12.54
N ASP A 78 -47.17 -29.90 -11.47
CA ASP A 78 -46.10 -30.37 -10.61
C ASP A 78 -45.27 -31.39 -11.40
N SER A 79 -44.11 -30.97 -11.89
CA SER A 79 -43.09 -31.89 -12.39
C SER A 79 -41.76 -31.56 -11.71
N GLU A 80 -41.28 -32.49 -10.89
CA GLU A 80 -39.93 -32.55 -10.35
C GLU A 80 -38.93 -32.34 -11.48
N SER A 81 -38.46 -31.11 -11.64
CA SER A 81 -37.41 -30.79 -12.60
C SER A 81 -36.08 -31.19 -11.99
N ASP A 82 -35.47 -32.19 -12.62
CA ASP A 82 -34.03 -32.33 -12.82
C ASP A 82 -33.28 -31.08 -12.37
N PHE A 83 -32.50 -31.24 -11.31
CA PHE A 83 -31.52 -30.27 -10.87
C PHE A 83 -30.35 -30.33 -11.86
N ASP A 84 -30.63 -29.99 -13.13
CA ASP A 84 -29.66 -29.79 -14.19
C ASP A 84 -28.72 -28.70 -13.71
N GLU A 85 -27.59 -29.14 -13.16
CA GLU A 85 -26.26 -28.75 -13.63
C GLU A 85 -26.23 -27.31 -14.12
N TYR A 86 -26.58 -26.38 -13.21
CA TYR A 86 -26.32 -24.97 -13.41
C TYR A 86 -24.82 -24.80 -13.24
N GLU A 87 -24.07 -25.20 -14.27
CA GLU A 87 -22.71 -24.76 -14.53
C GLU A 87 -22.75 -23.23 -14.53
N PHE A 88 -22.57 -22.66 -13.34
CA PHE A 88 -22.26 -21.25 -13.16
C PHE A 88 -20.88 -21.07 -13.78
N LYS A 89 -20.87 -20.90 -15.10
CA LYS A 89 -19.70 -20.72 -15.91
C LYS A 89 -19.14 -19.35 -15.54
N TRP A 90 -18.36 -19.31 -14.46
CA TRP A 90 -17.46 -18.22 -14.16
C TRP A 90 -16.56 -18.11 -15.38
N ASN A 91 -16.97 -17.26 -16.31
CA ASN A 91 -16.21 -16.87 -17.46
C ASN A 91 -15.11 -15.95 -16.93
N MET A 92 -14.19 -16.54 -16.16
CA MET A 92 -12.93 -15.94 -15.75
C MET A 92 -12.19 -15.69 -17.05
N ASN A 93 -12.33 -14.48 -17.56
CA ASN A 93 -11.42 -13.94 -18.54
C ASN A 93 -10.03 -13.94 -17.91
N LYS A 94 -9.28 -15.05 -18.09
CA LYS A 94 -7.93 -15.29 -17.54
C LYS A 94 -6.90 -14.25 -17.99
N ASN A 95 -7.30 -13.32 -18.86
CA ASN A 95 -6.48 -12.28 -19.46
C ASN A 95 -6.84 -10.87 -18.99
N ALA A 96 -7.77 -10.71 -18.02
CA ALA A 96 -7.92 -9.42 -17.38
C ALA A 96 -6.60 -9.08 -16.66
N PRO A 97 -6.04 -7.86 -16.85
CA PRO A 97 -4.82 -7.46 -16.16
C PRO A 97 -5.08 -7.57 -14.65
N THR A 98 -4.37 -8.48 -13.99
CA THR A 98 -4.51 -8.69 -12.55
C THR A 98 -4.24 -7.36 -11.88
N SER A 99 -5.20 -6.88 -11.09
CA SER A 99 -4.99 -5.67 -10.34
C SER A 99 -3.79 -5.90 -9.42
N ARG A 100 -3.02 -4.85 -9.12
CA ARG A 100 -1.90 -4.95 -8.17
C ARG A 100 -2.32 -5.62 -6.85
N THR A 101 -3.57 -5.41 -6.45
CA THR A 101 -4.20 -6.04 -5.28
C THR A 101 -4.29 -7.56 -5.42
N ASP A 102 -4.63 -8.08 -6.61
CA ASP A 102 -4.69 -9.52 -6.88
C ASP A 102 -3.30 -10.15 -6.83
N GLU A 103 -2.29 -9.46 -7.38
CA GLU A 103 -0.91 -9.91 -7.32
C GLU A 103 -0.40 -9.98 -5.87
N ILE A 104 -0.69 -8.96 -5.06
CA ILE A 104 -0.33 -8.95 -3.63
C ILE A 104 -1.05 -10.08 -2.90
N SER A 105 -2.34 -10.31 -3.18
CA SER A 105 -3.13 -11.38 -2.55
C SER A 105 -2.60 -12.78 -2.91
N LYS A 106 -2.17 -12.95 -4.16
CA LYS A 106 -1.52 -14.19 -4.63
C LYS A 106 -0.17 -14.43 -3.95
N LEU A 107 0.66 -13.39 -3.82
CA LEU A 107 1.95 -13.51 -3.13
C LEU A 107 1.77 -13.72 -1.62
N LEU A 108 0.78 -13.08 -1.02
CA LEU A 108 0.45 -13.21 0.40
C LEU A 108 0.07 -14.66 0.73
N SER A 109 -0.87 -15.23 -0.02
CA SER A 109 -1.29 -16.63 0.15
C SER A 109 -0.14 -17.61 -0.09
N GLN A 110 0.70 -17.38 -1.10
CA GLN A 110 1.90 -18.21 -1.34
C GLN A 110 2.87 -18.18 -0.15
N LYS A 111 3.09 -17.01 0.47
CA LYS A 111 3.99 -16.87 1.63
C LYS A 111 3.43 -17.52 2.89
N LEU A 112 2.13 -17.44 3.11
CA LEU A 112 1.46 -18.15 4.20
C LEU A 112 1.63 -19.67 4.07
N LEU A 113 1.49 -20.21 2.85
CA LEU A 113 1.73 -21.64 2.58
C LEU A 113 3.19 -22.05 2.76
N GLN A 114 4.15 -21.14 2.53
CA GLN A 114 5.57 -21.34 2.86
C GLN A 114 5.85 -21.28 4.37
N GLY A 115 4.84 -20.99 5.19
CA GLY A 115 4.94 -20.90 6.65
C GLY A 115 5.54 -19.59 7.14
N TYR A 116 5.40 -18.51 6.37
CA TYR A 116 5.65 -17.15 6.88
C TYR A 116 4.50 -16.74 7.80
N ALA A 117 4.81 -15.99 8.86
CA ALA A 117 3.82 -15.41 9.76
C ALA A 117 3.52 -13.96 9.35
N MET A 118 2.24 -13.59 9.22
CA MET A 118 1.85 -12.20 9.01
C MET A 118 2.02 -11.42 10.31
N LEU A 119 2.57 -10.20 10.23
CA LEU A 119 2.71 -9.31 11.37
C LEU A 119 1.62 -8.22 11.35
N GLN A 120 1.50 -7.48 12.44
CA GLN A 120 0.53 -6.39 12.55
C GLN A 120 0.97 -5.13 11.78
N GLU A 121 2.26 -4.99 11.46
CA GLU A 121 2.78 -3.83 10.75
C GLU A 121 2.58 -3.92 9.22
N CYS A 122 2.35 -2.75 8.62
CA CYS A 122 2.26 -2.57 7.17
C CYS A 122 3.48 -1.81 6.63
N CYS A 123 3.83 -2.05 5.37
CA CYS A 123 4.89 -1.32 4.71
C CYS A 123 4.53 0.16 4.52
N ALA A 124 5.35 1.09 4.97
CA ALA A 124 5.11 2.53 4.81
C ALA A 124 5.01 3.00 3.34
N VAL A 125 5.61 2.26 2.39
CA VAL A 125 5.64 2.64 0.97
C VAL A 125 4.40 2.17 0.22
N CYS A 126 4.03 0.89 0.37
CA CYS A 126 2.94 0.28 -0.41
C CYS A 126 1.73 -0.16 0.42
N LEU A 127 1.78 0.02 1.75
CA LEU A 127 0.75 -0.37 2.71
C LEU A 127 0.41 -1.87 2.74
N ALA A 128 1.15 -2.72 2.02
CA ALA A 128 1.00 -4.16 2.10
C ALA A 128 1.53 -4.70 3.45
N PRO A 129 0.93 -5.78 3.99
CA PRO A 129 1.34 -6.37 5.25
C PRO A 129 2.78 -6.89 5.19
N ILE A 130 3.48 -6.81 6.32
CA ILE A 130 4.83 -7.35 6.48
C ILE A 130 4.74 -8.77 7.03
N MET A 131 5.57 -9.66 6.50
CA MET A 131 5.61 -11.06 6.90
C MET A 131 6.98 -11.45 7.43
N LYS A 132 7.00 -12.36 8.41
CA LYS A 132 8.20 -12.91 9.02
C LYS A 132 8.43 -14.35 8.58
N SER A 133 9.61 -14.61 8.02
CA SER A 133 10.08 -15.96 7.68
C SER A 133 10.37 -16.77 8.94
N LYS A 134 10.34 -18.11 8.85
CA LYS A 134 10.82 -19.01 9.92
C LYS A 134 12.28 -18.72 10.32
N LYS A 135 13.08 -18.17 9.40
CA LYS A 135 14.46 -17.74 9.65
C LYS A 135 14.58 -16.41 10.40
N GLY A 136 13.47 -15.71 10.63
CA GLY A 136 13.45 -14.41 11.31
C GLY A 136 13.65 -13.19 10.39
N GLU A 137 13.61 -13.39 9.08
CA GLU A 137 13.67 -12.31 8.08
C GLU A 137 12.30 -11.64 7.92
N TYR A 138 12.29 -10.32 7.76
CA TYR A 138 11.07 -9.51 7.58
C TYR A 138 10.96 -9.12 6.11
N THR A 139 9.84 -9.41 5.48
CA THR A 139 9.64 -9.17 4.04
C THR A 139 8.29 -8.51 3.80
N CYS A 140 8.28 -7.41 3.05
CA CYS A 140 7.05 -6.82 2.54
C CYS A 140 6.54 -7.61 1.33
N VAL A 141 5.26 -8.01 1.33
CA VAL A 141 4.67 -8.80 0.24
C VAL A 141 4.60 -8.02 -1.08
N GLY A 142 4.30 -6.72 -1.02
CA GLY A 142 4.17 -5.88 -2.22
C GLY A 142 5.52 -5.47 -2.81
N CYS A 143 6.43 -4.94 -1.99
CA CYS A 143 7.71 -4.40 -2.47
C CYS A 143 8.84 -5.44 -2.55
N LYS A 144 8.68 -6.62 -1.94
CA LYS A 144 9.66 -7.73 -1.94
C LYS A 144 11.02 -7.41 -1.32
N TRP A 145 11.19 -6.29 -0.61
CA TRP A 145 12.41 -6.02 0.15
C TRP A 145 12.47 -6.88 1.40
N VAL A 146 13.69 -7.26 1.79
CA VAL A 146 13.98 -8.09 2.97
C VAL A 146 14.83 -7.29 3.94
N LYS A 147 14.46 -7.28 5.22
CA LYS A 147 15.27 -6.72 6.31
C LYS A 147 15.50 -7.75 7.41
N THR A 148 16.60 -7.59 8.11
CA THR A 148 16.89 -8.34 9.32
C THR A 148 16.11 -7.77 10.50
N LYS A 149 15.96 -8.57 11.57
CA LYS A 149 15.22 -8.16 12.78
C LYS A 149 15.72 -6.84 13.37
N LYS A 150 17.05 -6.66 13.45
CA LYS A 150 17.65 -5.44 14.04
C LYS A 150 17.22 -4.19 13.27
N GLU A 151 17.36 -4.23 11.95
CA GLU A 151 16.99 -3.13 11.07
C GLU A 151 15.48 -2.85 11.10
N PHE A 152 14.66 -3.89 11.29
CA PHE A 152 13.21 -3.72 11.41
C PHE A 152 12.83 -3.03 12.73
N ASP A 153 13.38 -3.50 13.85
CA ASP A 153 13.10 -2.96 15.17
C ASP A 153 13.52 -1.47 15.27
N ASP A 154 14.64 -1.07 14.65
CA ASP A 154 15.08 0.34 14.60
C ASP A 154 14.07 1.24 13.86
N ILE A 155 13.48 0.74 12.77
CA ILE A 155 12.50 1.50 11.98
C ILE A 155 11.18 1.65 12.72
N VAL A 156 10.71 0.58 13.36
CA VAL A 156 9.44 0.60 14.12
C VAL A 156 9.56 1.50 15.33
N SER A 157 10.70 1.47 16.03
CA SER A 157 10.95 2.32 17.20
C SER A 157 10.86 3.81 16.83
N THR A 158 11.46 4.19 15.69
CA THR A 158 11.45 5.57 15.19
C THR A 158 10.02 6.08 14.85
N GLN A 159 9.07 5.19 14.55
CA GLN A 159 7.69 5.58 14.24
C GLN A 159 6.79 5.77 15.48
N LEU A 160 7.13 5.17 16.63
CA LEU A 160 6.31 5.22 17.84
C LEU A 160 6.61 6.42 18.74
N ASP A 161 7.80 7.02 18.62
CA ASP A 161 8.19 8.19 19.42
C ASP A 161 7.47 9.50 19.00
N GLY A 162 6.70 9.46 17.90
CA GLY A 162 5.90 10.60 17.42
C GLY A 162 4.44 10.64 17.92
N VAL A 163 3.96 9.63 18.67
CA VAL A 163 2.56 9.54 19.10
C VAL A 163 2.47 9.27 20.61
N GLN A 164 3.00 10.18 21.44
CA GLN A 164 2.67 10.23 22.86
C GLN A 164 2.58 11.68 23.36
N GLN A 165 1.35 12.19 23.47
CA GLN A 165 0.85 12.92 24.64
C GLN A 165 -0.64 13.28 24.42
N GLN A 166 -1.54 12.32 24.68
CA GLN A 166 -2.89 12.64 25.21
C GLN A 166 -3.32 11.60 26.24
N GLU A 167 -3.36 12.13 27.45
CA GLU A 167 -3.83 11.74 28.78
C GLU A 167 -4.75 10.52 28.93
N LYS A 168 -4.29 9.63 29.81
CA LYS A 168 -4.98 8.52 30.44
C LYS A 168 -5.91 9.06 31.55
N PRO A 169 -7.24 8.84 31.53
CA PRO A 169 -8.08 9.17 32.67
C PRO A 169 -7.82 8.18 33.81
N LYS A 170 -7.50 8.73 34.99
CA LYS A 170 -7.53 8.01 36.26
C LYS A 170 -8.98 7.65 36.61
N GLN A 171 -9.30 6.37 36.76
CA GLN A 171 -10.43 5.94 37.59
C GLN A 171 -9.94 5.00 38.69
N GLN A 172 -10.32 5.38 39.90
CA GLN A 172 -9.92 4.82 41.17
C GLN A 172 -10.77 3.60 41.53
N VAL A 173 -10.07 2.54 41.93
CA VAL A 173 -10.28 1.70 43.13
C VAL A 173 -11.73 1.44 43.59
N SER A 174 -12.11 0.17 43.57
CA SER A 174 -12.94 -0.45 44.61
C SER A 174 -12.46 -1.89 44.82
N GLN A 175 -12.36 -2.29 46.08
CA GLN A 175 -11.68 -3.47 46.62
C GLN A 175 -12.51 -4.75 46.45
N GLN A 176 -11.87 -5.92 46.36
CA GLN A 176 -12.06 -7.05 47.31
C GLN A 176 -11.19 -8.29 47.00
N GLN A 177 -10.45 -8.70 48.05
CA GLN A 177 -10.20 -10.06 48.56
C GLN A 177 -9.26 -11.06 47.83
N GLN A 178 -8.05 -11.17 48.39
CA GLN A 178 -7.35 -12.37 48.90
C GLN A 178 -7.62 -13.76 48.29
N SER A 179 -6.57 -14.39 47.76
CA SER A 179 -5.99 -15.63 48.33
C SER A 179 -4.64 -16.02 47.66
N LYS A 180 -3.62 -16.22 48.51
CA LYS A 180 -2.39 -17.04 48.30
C LYS A 180 -2.75 -18.41 47.70
N PRO A 181 -1.87 -19.15 46.97
CA PRO A 181 -0.58 -19.62 47.52
C PRO A 181 0.60 -19.87 46.53
N GLN A 182 1.79 -19.89 47.15
CA GLN A 182 2.96 -20.76 46.92
C GLN A 182 3.91 -20.60 45.72
N GLU A 183 5.08 -20.09 46.12
CA GLU A 183 6.44 -20.23 45.63
C GLU A 183 6.81 -21.64 45.12
N VAL A 184 7.20 -21.73 43.84
CA VAL A 184 8.00 -22.84 43.30
C VAL A 184 9.26 -22.28 42.67
N LYS A 185 10.37 -22.48 43.37
CA LYS A 185 11.74 -22.26 42.87
C LYS A 185 12.07 -23.37 41.87
N GLN A 186 12.38 -23.01 40.63
CA GLN A 186 13.21 -23.83 39.76
C GLN A 186 14.34 -22.99 39.19
N GLN A 187 15.54 -23.36 39.60
CA GLN A 187 16.82 -22.86 39.11
C GLN A 187 17.09 -23.48 37.74
N VAL A 188 17.51 -22.67 36.78
CA VAL A 188 17.99 -23.13 35.47
C VAL A 188 19.50 -22.87 35.41
N PRO A 189 20.33 -23.81 34.88
CA PRO A 189 21.78 -23.67 34.87
C PRO A 189 22.26 -22.55 33.94
N ILE A 190 23.29 -21.87 34.42
CA ILE A 190 24.10 -20.89 33.71
C ILE A 190 24.95 -21.65 32.68
N VAL A 191 24.76 -21.36 31.40
CA VAL A 191 25.65 -21.81 30.31
C VAL A 191 26.56 -20.65 29.94
N GLU A 192 27.86 -20.82 30.19
CA GLU A 192 28.93 -19.91 29.82
C GLU A 192 28.97 -19.69 28.30
N LYS A 193 29.01 -18.42 27.90
CA LYS A 193 29.20 -18.02 26.50
C LYS A 193 30.69 -17.83 26.23
N GLU A 194 31.18 -18.70 25.37
CA GLU A 194 32.50 -18.66 24.74
C GLU A 194 32.62 -17.43 23.82
N LYS A 195 33.70 -16.67 24.02
CA LYS A 195 34.05 -15.44 23.31
C LYS A 195 34.79 -15.81 22.02
N VAL A 196 34.10 -15.79 20.89
CA VAL A 196 34.73 -15.92 19.56
C VAL A 196 35.10 -14.54 19.03
N GLU A 197 36.40 -14.27 19.03
CA GLU A 197 37.03 -13.07 18.48
C GLU A 197 37.27 -13.27 16.97
N LEU A 198 36.42 -12.65 16.14
CA LEU A 198 36.57 -12.62 14.69
C LEU A 198 37.39 -11.39 14.28
N LYS A 199 38.63 -11.62 13.84
CA LYS A 199 39.47 -10.63 13.17
C LYS A 199 38.96 -10.42 11.73
N PRO A 200 38.79 -9.17 11.24
CA PRO A 200 38.51 -8.92 9.84
C PRO A 200 39.79 -9.09 9.01
N GLN A 201 39.86 -10.15 8.20
CA GLN A 201 40.82 -10.23 7.11
C GLN A 201 40.30 -9.40 5.94
N VAL A 202 40.82 -8.19 5.80
CA VAL A 202 40.70 -7.37 4.59
C VAL A 202 41.63 -7.97 3.54
N GLN A 203 41.08 -8.82 2.67
CA GLN A 203 41.77 -9.24 1.47
C GLN A 203 41.81 -8.07 0.48
N SER A 204 43.02 -7.59 0.23
CA SER A 204 43.37 -6.63 -0.81
C SER A 204 42.89 -7.14 -2.17
N GLN A 205 41.84 -6.51 -2.73
CA GLN A 205 41.39 -6.78 -4.08
C GLN A 205 42.41 -6.20 -5.07
N GLN A 206 42.96 -7.07 -5.92
CA GLN A 206 43.79 -6.65 -7.05
C GLN A 206 42.92 -5.93 -8.10
N PRO A 207 43.47 -4.94 -8.82
CA PRO A 207 42.74 -4.17 -9.81
C PRO A 207 42.26 -5.07 -10.96
N ILE A 208 40.95 -5.25 -11.06
CA ILE A 208 40.30 -5.99 -12.14
C ILE A 208 40.47 -5.20 -13.46
N GLN A 209 41.31 -5.74 -14.34
CA GLN A 209 41.62 -5.20 -15.68
C GLN A 209 40.59 -5.66 -16.73
N ASP A 210 39.30 -5.57 -16.44
CA ASP A 210 38.26 -5.84 -17.45
C ASP A 210 37.67 -4.53 -17.96
N SER A 211 38.17 -4.08 -19.11
CA SER A 211 37.78 -2.84 -19.78
C SER A 211 36.36 -2.91 -20.36
N GLY A 212 35.82 -4.12 -20.58
CA GLY A 212 34.49 -4.31 -21.19
C GLY A 212 33.33 -4.05 -20.22
N GLU A 213 33.49 -4.41 -18.94
CA GLU A 213 32.44 -4.22 -17.94
C GLU A 213 32.25 -2.76 -17.54
N LYS A 214 33.36 -1.99 -17.46
CA LYS A 214 33.31 -0.55 -17.18
C LYS A 214 32.49 0.21 -18.23
N GLN A 215 32.66 -0.11 -19.51
CA GLN A 215 31.92 0.58 -20.58
C GLN A 215 30.41 0.28 -20.55
N LYS A 216 30.01 -0.95 -20.20
CA LYS A 216 28.60 -1.32 -19.98
C LYS A 216 28.01 -0.60 -18.77
N PHE A 217 28.80 -0.45 -17.70
CA PHE A 217 28.39 0.31 -16.51
C PHE A 217 28.13 1.78 -16.85
N TYR A 218 29.07 2.46 -17.51
CA TYR A 218 28.92 3.88 -17.88
C TYR A 218 27.73 4.12 -18.82
N SER A 219 27.53 3.27 -19.83
CA SER A 219 26.38 3.40 -20.74
C SER A 219 25.02 3.18 -20.03
N THR A 220 24.99 2.31 -19.02
CA THR A 220 23.79 2.10 -18.19
C THR A 220 23.52 3.32 -17.30
N LEU A 221 24.55 3.87 -16.64
CA LEU A 221 24.42 5.09 -15.86
C LEU A 221 23.95 6.26 -16.72
N GLN A 222 24.49 6.41 -17.92
CA GLN A 222 24.10 7.49 -18.82
C GLN A 222 22.64 7.39 -19.28
N ARG A 223 22.12 6.17 -19.50
CA ARG A 223 20.70 5.96 -19.76
C ARG A 223 19.81 6.32 -18.57
N ILE A 224 20.25 6.03 -17.35
CA ILE A 224 19.52 6.40 -16.13
C ILE A 224 19.49 7.92 -15.99
N LEU A 225 20.64 8.57 -16.16
CA LEU A 225 20.77 10.03 -16.09
C LEU A 225 19.87 10.75 -17.09
N ASN A 226 19.83 10.28 -18.35
CA ASN A 226 18.96 10.86 -19.37
C ASN A 226 17.47 10.69 -19.01
N LYS A 227 17.06 9.51 -18.54
CA LYS A 227 15.67 9.28 -18.09
C LYS A 227 15.28 10.15 -16.91
N THR A 228 16.19 10.36 -15.97
CA THR A 228 15.95 11.28 -14.85
C THR A 228 15.86 12.72 -15.33
N ALA A 229 16.69 13.14 -16.28
CA ALA A 229 16.63 14.48 -16.86
C ALA A 229 15.28 14.74 -17.55
N ASP A 230 14.82 13.81 -18.39
CA ASP A 230 13.51 13.90 -19.07
C ASP A 230 12.34 14.00 -18.08
N PHE A 231 12.45 13.33 -16.93
CA PHE A 231 11.44 13.40 -15.87
C PHE A 231 11.41 14.79 -15.20
N TYR A 232 12.58 15.34 -14.89
CA TYR A 232 12.67 16.68 -14.29
C TYR A 232 12.22 17.78 -15.25
N GLU A 233 12.53 17.68 -16.54
CA GLU A 233 12.09 18.64 -17.55
C GLU A 233 10.55 18.71 -17.61
N LYS A 234 9.87 17.56 -17.62
CA LYS A 234 8.40 17.49 -17.57
C LYS A 234 7.81 18.07 -16.27
N GLN A 235 8.47 17.85 -15.13
CA GLN A 235 8.04 18.44 -13.87
C GLN A 235 8.18 19.97 -13.89
N ILE A 236 9.29 20.49 -14.40
CA ILE A 236 9.54 21.93 -14.55
C ILE A 236 8.48 22.56 -15.44
N ASP A 237 8.13 21.94 -16.56
CA ASP A 237 7.07 22.42 -17.47
C ASP A 237 5.71 22.50 -16.76
N LEU A 238 5.34 21.46 -16.00
CA LEU A 238 4.08 21.44 -15.24
C LEU A 238 4.02 22.56 -14.19
N TYR A 239 5.10 22.78 -13.42
CA TYR A 239 5.13 23.85 -12.43
C TYR A 239 5.15 25.24 -13.07
N THR A 240 5.79 25.37 -14.23
CA THR A 240 5.82 26.63 -15.00
C THR A 240 4.42 26.98 -15.51
N GLN A 241 3.68 26.00 -16.05
CA GLN A 241 2.29 26.20 -16.48
C GLN A 241 1.36 26.59 -15.32
N GLN A 242 1.66 26.15 -14.10
CA GLN A 242 0.89 26.48 -12.89
C GLN A 242 1.30 27.82 -12.24
N GLY A 243 2.26 28.56 -12.81
CA GLY A 243 2.76 29.82 -12.25
C GLY A 243 3.57 29.66 -10.95
N GLN A 244 4.05 28.46 -10.64
CA GLN A 244 4.78 28.13 -9.40
C GLN A 244 6.30 28.24 -9.56
N ILE A 245 6.77 29.36 -10.10
CA ILE A 245 8.21 29.56 -10.43
C ILE A 245 9.11 29.43 -9.19
N ALA A 246 8.63 29.86 -8.01
CA ALA A 246 9.38 29.74 -6.75
C ALA A 246 9.61 28.28 -6.30
N VAL A 247 8.74 27.35 -6.70
CA VAL A 247 8.89 25.92 -6.39
C VAL A 247 9.99 25.32 -7.25
N VAL A 248 10.01 25.66 -8.54
CA VAL A 248 11.05 25.23 -9.50
C VAL A 248 12.45 25.67 -9.03
N ASP A 249 12.60 26.93 -8.62
CA ASP A 249 13.89 27.46 -8.17
C ASP A 249 14.44 26.73 -6.92
N ASN A 250 13.56 26.36 -5.99
CA ASN A 250 13.93 25.57 -4.81
C ASN A 250 14.32 24.13 -5.16
N ILE A 251 13.61 23.48 -6.09
CA ILE A 251 13.94 22.12 -6.56
C ILE A 251 15.33 22.12 -7.24
N ILE A 252 15.59 23.10 -8.10
CA ILE A 252 16.86 23.23 -8.80
C ILE A 252 18.00 23.45 -7.80
N LYS A 253 17.85 24.39 -6.85
CA LYS A 253 18.87 24.68 -5.82
C LYS A 253 19.19 23.47 -4.95
N THR A 254 18.18 22.69 -4.58
CA THR A 254 18.34 21.50 -3.73
C THR A 254 19.08 20.40 -4.49
N SER A 255 18.66 20.13 -5.73
CA SER A 255 19.29 19.12 -6.59
C SER A 255 20.75 19.46 -6.92
N LEU A 256 21.06 20.74 -7.20
CA LEU A 256 22.42 21.22 -7.41
C LEU A 256 23.30 21.02 -6.17
N LYS A 257 22.77 21.27 -4.98
CA LYS A 257 23.50 21.09 -3.72
C LYS A 257 23.87 19.63 -3.49
N GLU A 258 22.94 18.70 -3.74
CA GLU A 258 23.19 17.26 -3.62
C GLU A 258 24.24 16.77 -4.63
N LEU A 259 24.19 17.25 -5.87
CA LEU A 259 25.19 16.91 -6.90
C LEU A 259 26.59 17.41 -6.53
N ILE A 260 26.70 18.65 -6.03
CA ILE A 260 27.99 19.21 -5.57
C ILE A 260 28.53 18.41 -4.38
N GLU A 261 27.67 18.00 -3.44
CA GLU A 261 28.10 17.20 -2.29
C GLU A 261 28.55 15.78 -2.73
N ALA A 262 27.84 15.17 -3.66
CA ALA A 262 28.22 13.87 -4.23
C ALA A 262 29.57 13.95 -4.97
N GLN A 263 29.80 15.02 -5.75
CA GLN A 263 31.08 15.24 -6.43
C GLN A 263 32.23 15.39 -5.43
N LYS A 264 32.04 16.17 -4.36
CA LYS A 264 33.06 16.32 -3.30
C LYS A 264 33.40 15.01 -2.61
N LYS A 265 32.42 14.12 -2.42
CA LYS A 265 32.64 12.79 -1.84
C LYS A 265 33.45 11.88 -2.77
N LEU A 266 33.26 12.01 -4.09
CA LEU A 266 34.04 11.26 -5.08
C LEU A 266 35.49 11.74 -5.16
N GLU A 267 35.76 13.05 -5.01
CA GLU A 267 37.12 13.60 -5.01
C GLU A 267 37.92 13.25 -3.75
N GLN A 268 37.26 12.84 -2.67
CA GLN A 268 37.89 12.44 -1.40
C GLN A 268 38.23 10.94 -1.33
N GLN A 269 37.80 10.14 -2.31
CA GLN A 269 38.06 8.69 -2.39
C GLN A 269 39.19 8.38 -3.37
#